data_AF-A0A167UCY6-F1
#
_entry.id   AF-A0A167UCY6-F1
#
_cell.length_a   1.000
_cell.length_b   1.000
_cell.length_c   1.000
_cell.angle_alpha   90.00
_cell.angle_beta   90.00
_cell.angle_gamma   90.00
#
_symmetry.space_group_name_H-M   'P 1'
#
loop_
_entity.id
_entity.type
_entity.pdbx_description
1 polymer ?
#
loop_
_entity_poly.entity_id
_entity_poly.type
_entity_poly.pdbx_seq_one_letter_code
_entity_poly.pdbx_strand_id
1 'polypeptide(L)'
;MADPISIISAVDLCFKYGTKLVHLCSALAHAKDDIAERSLRVNNYWMRAEVQLNVVRDIAHELSEKHRMIQHATIAMLATKLEIALNKIESAIKTHPIGDQELEVYRWKYALTKEKFDGTIEDLKEWQSLFDPSWYLIMRLTSDRVNLGLTTNRKSSAMNFQDPIPAAQFLRTALNPTDMNAQSVRLAADSLISIDPQEIPFCSAQLGKRPENGQSFIVERIEPLPGANVGDIKKDIRDLARRLSGSDAIEFGLLSCKGYVQHRRTDSSQSTPDAFTIVFRMPTQDLEPRSLRACFQDTKHSHSLSDRFKLANELAKAVYSIHLFGFVHKNIRPETILLLGSDESSIGSGWLGLEAFAWHLVKLCGKAMRPGNNAFTNILTAWEPFPPVIISCSMISTVLGYAC
;
A
#
# COMPACT_ATOMS: atom_id res chain seq x y z
N MET A 1 27.16 16.86 -0.65
CA MET A 1 26.61 15.80 -1.52
C MET A 1 26.46 14.55 -0.69
N ALA A 2 25.31 13.86 -0.75
CA ALA A 2 25.14 12.58 -0.05
C ALA A 2 25.80 11.48 -0.90
N ASP A 3 27.00 11.08 -0.49
CA ASP A 3 27.69 9.92 -1.04
C ASP A 3 27.19 8.62 -0.35
N PRO A 4 27.46 7.44 -0.93
CA PRO A 4 27.03 6.17 -0.34
C PRO A 4 27.50 5.94 1.11
N ILE A 5 28.69 6.44 1.48
CA ILE A 5 29.26 6.27 2.83
C ILE A 5 28.46 7.08 3.84
N SER A 6 28.00 8.28 3.48
CA SER A 6 27.13 9.09 4.33
C SER A 6 25.83 8.34 4.67
N ILE A 7 25.22 7.64 3.69
CA ILE A 7 24.02 6.82 3.93
C ILE A 7 24.33 5.67 4.89
N ILE A 8 25.41 4.92 4.62
CA ILE A 8 25.82 3.79 5.47
C ILE A 8 26.08 4.26 6.92
N SER A 9 26.74 5.41 7.08
CA SER A 9 27.01 6.00 8.40
C SER A 9 25.72 6.37 9.14
N ALA A 10 24.75 6.95 8.44
CA ALA A 10 23.45 7.26 9.03
C ALA A 10 22.66 5.99 9.42
N VAL A 11 22.75 4.93 8.60
CA VAL A 11 22.19 3.60 8.92
C VAL A 11 22.85 3.00 10.16
N ASP A 12 24.17 3.06 10.27
CA ASP A 12 24.90 2.54 11.44
C ASP A 12 24.51 3.29 12.74
N LEU A 13 24.26 4.60 12.66
CA LEU A 13 23.70 5.37 13.78
C LEU A 13 22.29 4.91 14.14
N CYS A 14 21.43 4.65 13.15
CA CYS A 14 20.10 4.10 13.41
C CYS A 14 20.20 2.76 14.14
N PHE A 15 21.03 1.83 13.68
CA PHE A 15 21.21 0.54 14.36
C PHE A 15 21.73 0.69 15.78
N LYS A 16 22.69 1.58 16.01
CA LYS A 16 23.22 1.88 17.35
C LYS A 16 22.12 2.36 18.29
N TYR A 17 21.29 3.32 17.88
CA TYR A 17 20.26 3.89 18.75
C TYR A 17 19.03 3.00 18.86
N GLY A 18 18.54 2.44 17.76
CA GLY A 18 17.37 1.58 17.72
C GLY A 18 17.55 0.28 18.50
N THR A 19 18.71 -0.39 18.39
CA THR A 19 18.99 -1.61 19.16
C THR A 19 19.00 -1.32 20.66
N LYS A 20 19.62 -0.19 21.08
CA LYS A 20 19.63 0.24 22.48
C LYS A 20 18.22 0.58 22.98
N LEU A 21 17.43 1.26 22.15
CA LEU A 21 16.05 1.62 22.45
C LEU A 21 15.19 0.36 22.67
N VAL A 22 15.25 -0.61 21.76
CA VAL A 22 14.51 -1.89 21.89
C VAL A 22 14.92 -2.66 23.14
N HIS A 23 16.21 -2.73 23.44
CA HIS A 23 16.69 -3.38 24.66
C HIS A 23 16.14 -2.68 25.91
N LEU A 24 16.14 -1.35 25.93
CA LEU A 24 15.62 -0.55 27.04
C LEU A 24 14.11 -0.72 27.21
N CYS A 25 13.36 -0.68 26.11
CA CYS A 25 11.92 -0.91 26.10
C CYS A 25 11.56 -2.30 26.62
N SER A 26 12.29 -3.33 26.18
CA SER A 26 12.07 -4.72 26.60
C SER A 26 12.36 -4.92 28.09
N ALA A 27 13.40 -4.27 28.63
CA ALA A 27 13.67 -4.29 30.06
C ALA A 27 12.54 -3.67 30.90
N LEU A 28 11.87 -2.64 30.38
CA LEU A 28 10.72 -1.98 31.02
C LEU A 28 9.40 -2.75 30.85
N ALA A 29 9.26 -3.55 29.79
CA ALA A 29 8.07 -4.33 29.49
C ALA A 29 7.70 -5.31 30.61
N HIS A 30 8.69 -5.82 31.35
CA HIS A 30 8.47 -6.74 32.48
C HIS A 30 7.78 -6.11 33.69
N ALA A 31 7.57 -4.79 33.71
CA ALA A 31 7.00 -4.09 34.86
C ALA A 31 5.47 -4.10 34.89
N LYS A 32 4.76 -3.95 33.74
CA LYS A 32 3.29 -3.91 33.63
C LYS A 32 2.80 -4.16 32.19
N ASP A 33 1.58 -4.70 32.06
CA ASP A 33 0.97 -5.12 30.79
C ASP A 33 0.83 -3.99 29.74
N ASP A 34 0.38 -2.77 30.11
CA ASP A 34 0.23 -1.68 29.11
C ASP A 34 1.58 -1.16 28.57
N ILE A 35 2.67 -1.30 29.35
CA ILE A 35 4.03 -0.97 28.90
C ILE A 35 4.55 -2.09 28.01
N ALA A 36 4.21 -3.35 28.30
CA ALA A 36 4.53 -4.47 27.44
C ALA A 36 3.91 -4.33 26.04
N GLU A 37 2.63 -3.91 25.96
CA GLU A 37 1.97 -3.63 24.68
C GLU A 37 2.69 -2.53 23.88
N ARG A 38 3.07 -1.43 24.55
CA ARG A 38 3.81 -0.31 23.91
C ARG A 38 5.20 -0.70 23.48
N SER A 39 5.92 -1.44 24.31
CA SER A 39 7.23 -2.00 23.96
C SER A 39 7.11 -2.90 22.73
N LEU A 40 6.08 -3.74 22.66
CA LEU A 40 5.82 -4.58 21.49
C LEU A 40 5.59 -3.73 20.23
N ARG A 41 4.83 -2.64 20.33
CA ARG A 41 4.63 -1.71 19.19
C ARG A 41 5.95 -1.07 18.74
N VAL A 42 6.77 -0.56 19.66
CA VAL A 42 8.10 -0.02 19.34
C VAL A 42 8.95 -1.08 18.63
N ASN A 43 8.96 -2.31 19.14
CA ASN A 43 9.72 -3.42 18.55
C ASN A 43 9.24 -3.76 17.13
N ASN A 44 7.93 -3.78 16.89
CA ASN A 44 7.37 -4.01 15.55
C ASN A 44 7.77 -2.91 14.56
N TYR A 45 7.63 -1.64 14.95
CA TYR A 45 8.03 -0.53 14.10
C TYR A 45 9.55 -0.50 13.85
N TRP A 46 10.35 -0.80 14.87
CA TRP A 46 11.80 -0.88 14.71
C TRP A 46 12.22 -2.03 13.79
N MET A 47 11.62 -3.22 13.94
CA MET A 47 11.93 -4.38 13.09
C MET A 47 11.74 -4.07 11.60
N ARG A 48 10.61 -3.44 11.25
CA ARG A 48 10.36 -3.03 9.85
C ARG A 48 11.43 -2.05 9.35
N ALA A 49 11.75 -1.04 10.16
CA ALA A 49 12.79 -0.07 9.82
C ALA A 49 14.16 -0.74 9.64
N GLU A 50 14.54 -1.63 10.57
CA GLU A 50 15.79 -2.38 10.53
C GLU A 50 15.95 -3.18 9.23
N VAL A 51 14.90 -3.91 8.83
CA VAL A 51 14.89 -4.69 7.59
C VAL A 51 15.07 -3.79 6.36
N GLN A 52 14.37 -2.65 6.28
CA GLN A 52 14.51 -1.71 5.18
C GLN A 52 15.90 -1.05 5.14
N LEU A 53 16.43 -0.65 6.30
CA LEU A 53 17.74 -0.02 6.44
C LEU A 53 18.87 -0.95 6.00
N ASN A 54 18.79 -2.24 6.34
CA ASN A 54 19.77 -3.24 5.87
C ASN A 54 19.82 -3.31 4.34
N VAL A 55 18.66 -3.34 3.68
CA VAL A 55 18.62 -3.34 2.22
C VAL A 55 19.15 -2.03 1.64
N VAL A 56 18.78 -0.88 2.21
CA VAL A 56 19.30 0.42 1.73
C VAL A 56 20.81 0.51 1.88
N ARG A 57 21.38 0.00 2.97
CA ARG A 57 22.83 -0.11 3.17
C ARG A 57 23.48 -0.89 2.04
N ASP A 58 22.91 -2.05 1.69
CA ASP A 58 23.45 -2.95 0.66
C ASP A 58 23.40 -2.33 -0.75
N ILE A 59 22.42 -1.48 -1.02
CA ILE A 59 22.21 -0.89 -2.36
C ILE A 59 22.61 0.59 -2.45
N ALA A 60 23.20 1.17 -1.40
CA ALA A 60 23.47 2.62 -1.32
C ALA A 60 24.27 3.16 -2.51
N HIS A 61 25.16 2.33 -3.07
CA HIS A 61 25.98 2.64 -4.24
C HIS A 61 25.22 2.62 -5.58
N GLU A 62 24.08 1.93 -5.65
CA GLU A 62 23.23 1.82 -6.83
C GLU A 62 22.23 2.97 -6.97
N LEU A 63 21.97 3.66 -5.86
CA LEU A 63 21.01 4.77 -5.83
C LEU A 63 21.56 5.95 -6.64
N SER A 64 20.72 6.59 -7.46
CA SER A 64 21.10 7.84 -8.12
C SER A 64 21.32 8.96 -7.10
N GLU A 65 22.03 10.03 -7.48
CA GLU A 65 22.36 11.13 -6.56
C GLU A 65 21.13 11.72 -5.86
N LYS A 66 20.03 11.96 -6.60
CA LYS A 66 18.78 12.46 -6.03
C LYS A 66 18.19 11.49 -5.00
N HIS A 67 18.19 10.19 -5.29
CA HIS A 67 17.74 9.18 -4.33
C HIS A 67 18.65 9.19 -3.10
N ARG A 68 19.98 9.20 -3.27
CA ARG A 68 20.92 9.23 -2.15
C ARG A 68 20.69 10.42 -1.23
N MET A 69 20.45 11.62 -1.78
CA MET A 69 20.16 12.82 -0.98
C MET A 69 18.90 12.65 -0.12
N ILE A 70 17.80 12.22 -0.73
CA ILE A 70 16.52 12.03 -0.03
C ILE A 70 16.63 10.91 1.01
N GLN A 71 17.26 9.78 0.65
CA GLN A 71 17.46 8.66 1.55
C GLN A 71 18.34 9.03 2.74
N HIS A 72 19.46 9.72 2.51
CA HIS A 72 20.32 10.19 3.58
C HIS A 72 19.56 11.12 4.55
N ALA A 73 18.83 12.12 4.04
CA ALA A 73 18.08 13.04 4.89
C ALA A 73 17.01 12.31 5.73
N THR A 74 16.29 11.38 5.11
CA THR A 74 15.22 10.63 5.77
C THR A 74 15.77 9.67 6.82
N ILE A 75 16.91 9.01 6.56
CA ILE A 75 17.58 8.12 7.52
C ILE A 75 18.22 8.91 8.67
N ALA A 76 18.85 10.05 8.37
CA ALA A 76 19.42 10.92 9.41
C ALA A 76 18.33 11.46 10.36
N MET A 77 17.15 11.76 9.83
CA MET A 77 15.98 12.12 10.64
C MET A 77 15.58 10.98 11.59
N LEU A 78 15.56 9.73 11.13
CA LEU A 78 15.31 8.58 12.00
C LEU A 78 16.37 8.44 13.09
N ALA A 79 17.66 8.55 12.73
CA ALA A 79 18.75 8.48 13.71
C ALA A 79 18.55 9.51 14.84
N THR A 80 18.13 10.73 14.47
CA THR A 80 17.85 11.81 15.43
C THR A 80 16.63 11.48 16.31
N LYS A 81 15.52 11.01 15.72
CA LYS A 81 14.31 10.60 16.47
C LYS A 81 14.62 9.45 17.44
N LEU A 82 15.39 8.45 17.02
CA LEU A 82 15.81 7.33 17.87
C LEU A 82 16.70 7.77 19.04
N GLU A 83 17.65 8.66 18.79
CA GLU A 83 18.51 9.21 19.85
C GLU A 83 17.69 9.99 20.88
N ILE A 84 16.77 10.84 20.43
CA ILE A 84 15.86 11.59 21.30
C ILE A 84 14.99 10.63 22.11
N ALA A 85 14.40 9.61 21.48
CA ALA A 85 13.57 8.61 22.14
C ALA A 85 14.37 7.84 23.21
N LEU A 86 15.59 7.40 22.88
CA LEU A 86 16.48 6.72 23.81
C LEU A 86 16.76 7.58 25.05
N ASN A 87 17.16 8.84 24.86
CA ASN A 87 17.45 9.77 25.96
C ASN A 87 16.20 10.05 26.82
N LYS A 88 15.03 10.18 26.19
CA LYS A 88 13.75 10.36 26.90
C LYS A 88 13.40 9.16 27.76
N ILE A 89 13.53 7.94 27.25
CA ILE A 89 13.21 6.72 28.02
C ILE A 89 14.27 6.48 29.10
N GLU A 90 15.56 6.67 28.81
CA GLU A 90 16.64 6.48 29.78
C GLU A 90 16.53 7.45 30.96
N SER A 91 16.18 8.72 30.72
CA SER A 91 15.94 9.70 31.79
C SER A 91 14.74 9.34 32.69
N ALA A 92 13.76 8.59 32.18
CA ALA A 92 12.64 8.11 32.99
C ALA A 92 13.07 7.07 34.03
N ILE A 93 14.16 6.35 33.78
CA ILE A 93 14.67 5.27 34.63
C ILE A 93 15.57 5.82 35.75
N LYS A 94 16.38 6.84 35.48
CA LYS A 94 17.40 7.35 36.40
C LYS A 94 16.88 8.19 37.59
N THR A 95 15.57 8.44 37.70
CA THR A 95 15.00 9.23 38.80
C THR A 95 14.60 8.35 39.99
N HIS A 96 15.53 8.12 40.94
CA HIS A 96 15.25 7.47 42.23
C HIS A 96 14.51 8.41 43.20
N PRO A 97 13.44 7.97 43.89
CA PRO A 97 12.89 8.68 45.04
C PRO A 97 13.41 8.09 46.36
N ILE A 98 13.61 8.97 47.34
CA ILE A 98 13.86 8.65 48.75
C ILE A 98 12.54 8.91 49.49
N GLY A 99 11.89 7.86 50.01
CA GLY A 99 10.80 7.97 51.00
C GLY A 99 9.34 7.78 50.53
N ASP A 100 8.46 7.61 51.54
CA ASP A 100 7.05 7.14 51.53
C ASP A 100 6.00 7.95 50.72
N GLN A 101 6.41 8.87 49.83
CA GLN A 101 5.53 9.49 48.83
C GLN A 101 5.34 8.62 47.58
N GLU A 102 5.61 7.30 47.69
CA GLU A 102 5.74 6.38 46.57
C GLU A 102 4.48 6.29 45.69
N LEU A 103 3.28 6.18 46.25
CA LEU A 103 2.11 5.81 45.43
C LEU A 103 1.69 6.86 44.38
N GLU A 104 1.72 8.15 44.71
CA GLU A 104 1.47 9.22 43.72
C GLU A 104 2.67 9.40 42.79
N VAL A 105 3.89 9.21 43.32
CA VAL A 105 5.12 9.35 42.55
C VAL A 105 5.23 8.29 41.45
N TYR A 106 4.80 7.07 41.75
CA TYR A 106 4.81 5.95 40.79
C TYR A 106 3.74 6.12 39.71
N ARG A 107 2.58 6.74 40.01
CA ARG A 107 1.52 6.98 39.01
C ARG A 107 1.93 8.03 37.98
N TRP A 108 2.49 9.17 38.41
CA TRP A 108 2.92 10.18 37.44
C TRP A 108 4.16 9.71 36.67
N LYS A 109 5.10 8.98 37.29
CA LYS A 109 6.23 8.36 36.57
C LYS A 109 5.76 7.37 35.52
N TYR A 110 4.77 6.54 35.87
CA TYR A 110 4.14 5.61 34.93
C TYR A 110 3.47 6.35 33.77
N ALA A 111 2.70 7.40 34.06
CA ALA A 111 2.05 8.23 33.04
C ALA A 111 3.08 8.90 32.11
N LEU A 112 4.16 9.45 32.67
CA LEU A 112 5.24 10.08 31.91
C LEU A 112 6.00 9.06 31.03
N THR A 113 6.24 7.85 31.55
CA THR A 113 6.83 6.75 30.77
C THR A 113 5.91 6.37 29.62
N LYS A 114 4.60 6.21 29.88
CA LYS A 114 3.59 5.90 28.85
C LYS A 114 3.59 6.93 27.73
N GLU A 115 3.57 8.22 28.07
CA GLU A 115 3.62 9.33 27.11
C GLU A 115 4.89 9.29 26.25
N LYS A 116 6.05 8.97 26.85
CA LYS A 116 7.32 8.82 26.11
C LYS A 116 7.31 7.66 25.12
N PHE A 117 6.71 6.53 25.50
CA PHE A 117 6.50 5.40 24.59
C PHE A 117 5.55 5.77 23.46
N ASP A 118 4.42 6.40 23.76
CA ASP A 118 3.44 6.82 22.76
C ASP A 118 4.05 7.82 21.75
N GLY A 119 4.87 8.76 22.24
CA GLY A 119 5.64 9.67 21.38
C GLY A 119 6.67 8.94 20.50
N THR A 120 7.37 7.93 21.04
CA THR A 120 8.33 7.11 20.28
C THR A 120 7.63 6.30 19.18
N ILE A 121 6.46 5.75 19.49
CA ILE A 121 5.64 5.01 18.53
C ILE A 121 5.20 5.93 17.38
N GLU A 122 4.72 7.13 17.70
CA GLU A 122 4.29 8.09 16.67
C GLU A 122 5.46 8.58 15.83
N ASP A 123 6.62 8.85 16.43
CA ASP A 123 7.85 9.23 15.72
C ASP A 123 8.30 8.17 14.70
N LEU A 124 8.25 6.88 15.09
CA LEU A 124 8.60 5.77 14.19
C LEU A 124 7.56 5.59 13.08
N LYS A 125 6.28 5.69 13.42
CA LYS A 125 5.17 5.57 12.47
C LYS A 125 5.18 6.70 11.43
N GLU A 126 5.39 7.94 11.87
CA GLU A 126 5.54 9.09 10.99
C GLU A 126 6.73 8.90 10.05
N TRP A 127 7.88 8.49 10.58
CA TRP A 127 9.05 8.20 9.75
C TRP A 127 8.76 7.13 8.69
N GLN A 128 8.13 6.01 9.07
CA GLN A 128 7.75 4.96 8.11
C GLN A 128 6.80 5.49 7.04
N SER A 129 5.82 6.31 7.40
CA SER A 129 4.89 6.91 6.44
C SER A 129 5.58 7.79 5.38
N LEU A 130 6.69 8.44 5.76
CA LEU A 130 7.52 9.24 4.85
C LEU A 130 8.48 8.38 4.04
N PHE A 131 9.00 7.32 4.64
CA PHE A 131 10.02 6.46 4.03
C PHE A 131 9.43 5.46 3.03
N ASP A 132 8.29 4.83 3.34
CA ASP A 132 7.69 3.75 2.56
C ASP A 132 7.44 4.11 1.08
N PRO A 133 6.90 5.29 0.73
CA PRO A 133 6.77 5.69 -0.68
C PRO A 133 8.12 5.76 -1.41
N SER A 134 9.18 6.21 -0.74
CA SER A 134 10.51 6.29 -1.33
C SER A 134 11.17 4.91 -1.45
N TRP A 135 10.93 4.03 -0.47
CA TRP A 135 11.35 2.63 -0.46
C TRP A 135 10.83 1.88 -1.69
N TYR A 136 9.53 1.97 -1.97
CA TYR A 136 8.94 1.27 -3.11
C TYR A 136 9.37 1.84 -4.47
N LEU A 137 9.67 3.14 -4.54
CA LEU A 137 10.27 3.73 -5.74
C LEU A 137 11.68 3.20 -6.01
N ILE A 138 12.49 2.97 -4.95
CA ILE A 138 13.79 2.31 -5.08
C ILE A 138 13.60 0.87 -5.58
N MET A 139 12.61 0.15 -5.05
CA MET A 139 12.30 -1.20 -5.52
C MET A 139 11.89 -1.23 -6.98
N ARG A 140 11.37 -0.13 -7.54
CA ARG A 140 11.05 -0.01 -8.96
C ARG A 140 12.29 0.04 -9.88
N LEU A 141 13.48 0.35 -9.34
CA LEU A 141 14.72 0.47 -10.12
C LEU A 141 15.14 -0.89 -10.70
N THR A 142 15.44 -0.96 -12.00
CA THR A 142 15.86 -2.21 -12.68
C THR A 142 17.34 -2.51 -12.43
N SER A 143 17.70 -2.94 -11.22
CA SER A 143 19.07 -3.41 -10.88
C SER A 143 19.05 -4.77 -10.20
N ASP A 144 19.89 -5.70 -10.68
CA ASP A 144 20.05 -7.05 -10.10
C ASP A 144 20.63 -7.01 -8.68
N ARG A 145 21.38 -5.97 -8.34
CA ARG A 145 21.91 -5.77 -6.98
C ARG A 145 20.82 -5.49 -5.96
N VAL A 146 19.73 -4.83 -6.38
CA VAL A 146 18.54 -4.70 -5.52
C VAL A 146 17.89 -6.05 -5.26
N ASN A 147 17.85 -6.95 -6.25
CA ASN A 147 17.38 -8.33 -6.03
C ASN A 147 18.27 -9.09 -5.05
N LEU A 148 19.60 -8.91 -5.15
CA LEU A 148 20.56 -9.54 -4.23
C LEU A 148 20.40 -9.02 -2.79
N GLY A 149 20.25 -7.71 -2.60
CA GLY A 149 19.99 -7.11 -1.29
C GLY A 149 18.71 -7.65 -0.65
N LEU A 150 17.61 -7.74 -1.42
CA LEU A 150 16.35 -8.31 -0.92
C LEU A 150 16.46 -9.80 -0.58
N THR A 151 17.18 -10.60 -1.39
CA THR A 151 17.31 -12.05 -1.14
C THR A 151 18.23 -12.35 0.05
N THR A 152 19.29 -11.56 0.23
CA THR A 152 20.19 -11.65 1.39
C THR A 152 19.44 -11.37 2.68
N ASN A 153 18.66 -10.29 2.72
CA ASN A 153 17.94 -9.87 3.92
C ASN A 153 16.66 -10.68 4.20
N ARG A 154 16.12 -11.41 3.21
CA ARG A 154 14.98 -12.32 3.42
C ARG A 154 15.28 -13.48 4.37
N LYS A 155 16.53 -13.97 4.44
CA LYS A 155 16.89 -15.12 5.27
C LYS A 155 16.90 -14.82 6.77
N SER A 156 16.90 -13.54 7.14
CA SER A 156 16.97 -13.08 8.53
C SER A 156 15.60 -12.81 9.16
N SER A 157 14.54 -12.69 8.36
CA SER A 157 13.18 -12.39 8.82
C SER A 157 12.33 -13.65 8.90
N ALA A 158 12.21 -14.24 10.10
CA ALA A 158 11.17 -15.24 10.37
C ALA A 158 9.78 -14.57 10.33
N MET A 159 8.79 -15.31 9.81
CA MET A 159 7.37 -14.94 9.59
C MET A 159 6.82 -13.86 10.53
N ASN A 160 6.66 -12.62 10.06
CA ASN A 160 6.00 -11.53 10.79
C ASN A 160 5.11 -10.69 9.86
N PHE A 161 4.01 -10.16 10.40
CA PHE A 161 2.91 -9.49 9.68
C PHE A 161 3.28 -8.14 9.02
N GLN A 162 4.50 -7.62 9.22
CA GLN A 162 4.93 -6.31 8.72
C GLN A 162 6.25 -6.32 7.92
N ASP A 163 6.76 -7.50 7.54
CA ASP A 163 7.96 -7.60 6.71
C ASP A 163 7.72 -6.95 5.33
N PRO A 164 8.44 -5.87 4.97
CA PRO A 164 8.27 -5.20 3.68
C PRO A 164 8.98 -5.92 2.52
N ILE A 165 9.83 -6.93 2.81
CA ILE A 165 10.64 -7.62 1.79
C ILE A 165 9.78 -8.45 0.81
N PRO A 166 8.80 -9.26 1.25
CA PRO A 166 7.93 -9.98 0.32
C PRO A 166 7.18 -9.07 -0.65
N ALA A 167 6.63 -7.95 -0.15
CA ALA A 167 5.93 -6.97 -0.97
C ALA A 167 6.87 -6.30 -1.99
N ALA A 168 8.08 -5.91 -1.56
CA ALA A 168 9.12 -5.36 -2.43
C ALA A 168 9.56 -6.36 -3.52
N GLN A 169 9.79 -7.63 -3.15
CA GLN A 169 10.14 -8.69 -4.09
C GLN A 169 9.02 -8.93 -5.09
N PHE A 170 7.77 -9.01 -4.62
CA PHE A 170 6.61 -9.18 -5.48
C PHE A 170 6.49 -8.06 -6.49
N LEU A 171 6.55 -6.80 -6.04
CA LEU A 171 6.51 -5.63 -6.92
C LEU A 171 7.57 -5.74 -8.02
N ARG A 172 8.80 -6.12 -7.67
CA ARG A 172 9.91 -6.26 -8.62
C ARG A 172 9.67 -7.34 -9.66
N THR A 173 9.22 -8.51 -9.23
CA THR A 173 8.87 -9.62 -10.12
C THR A 173 7.68 -9.25 -11.02
N ALA A 174 6.68 -8.56 -10.48
CA ALA A 174 5.52 -8.07 -11.22
C ALA A 174 5.91 -7.06 -12.32
N LEU A 175 6.86 -6.17 -12.02
CA LEU A 175 7.35 -5.16 -12.95
C LEU A 175 8.27 -5.73 -14.03
N ASN A 176 9.08 -6.74 -13.69
CA ASN A 176 10.06 -7.39 -14.55
C ASN A 176 9.75 -8.89 -14.72
N PRO A 177 8.62 -9.25 -15.38
CA PRO A 177 8.26 -10.64 -15.56
C PRO A 177 9.29 -11.31 -16.48
N THR A 178 10.01 -12.30 -15.96
CA THR A 178 10.78 -13.24 -16.79
C THR A 178 9.82 -14.28 -17.36
N ASP A 179 9.98 -14.65 -18.64
CA ASP A 179 9.08 -15.58 -19.33
C ASP A 179 8.94 -16.94 -18.63
N MET A 180 9.95 -17.34 -17.84
CA MET A 180 9.99 -18.61 -17.11
C MET A 180 9.10 -18.65 -15.85
N ASN A 181 8.69 -17.50 -15.30
CA ASN A 181 7.91 -17.40 -14.05
C ASN A 181 6.53 -16.77 -14.26
N ALA A 182 6.06 -16.68 -15.51
CA ALA A 182 4.78 -16.07 -15.81
C ALA A 182 3.62 -16.97 -15.32
N GLN A 183 3.18 -16.76 -14.08
CA GLN A 183 1.98 -17.37 -13.53
C GLN A 183 0.83 -17.23 -14.54
N SER A 184 0.20 -18.35 -14.90
CA SER A 184 -0.98 -18.30 -15.77
C SER A 184 -2.13 -17.67 -15.00
N VAL A 185 -2.39 -16.39 -15.30
CA VAL A 185 -3.49 -15.61 -14.73
C VAL A 185 -4.77 -15.71 -15.56
N ARG A 186 -4.75 -16.49 -16.65
CA ARG A 186 -5.97 -16.81 -17.39
C ARG A 186 -6.68 -17.96 -16.70
N LEU A 187 -7.91 -17.72 -16.27
CA LEU A 187 -8.79 -18.71 -15.68
C LEU A 187 -9.64 -19.36 -16.78
N ALA A 188 -10.04 -20.60 -16.56
CA ALA A 188 -10.96 -21.31 -17.44
C ALA A 188 -12.40 -20.76 -17.25
N ALA A 189 -13.24 -20.85 -18.27
CA ALA A 189 -14.57 -20.23 -18.26
C ALA A 189 -15.51 -20.86 -17.21
N ASP A 190 -15.31 -22.15 -16.94
CA ASP A 190 -15.97 -22.92 -15.89
C ASP A 190 -15.71 -22.38 -14.47
N SER A 191 -14.59 -21.68 -14.27
CA SER A 191 -14.24 -21.12 -12.95
C SER A 191 -15.22 -20.07 -12.42
N LEU A 192 -16.04 -19.47 -13.29
CA LEU A 192 -17.09 -18.51 -12.94
C LEU A 192 -18.48 -19.16 -12.85
N ILE A 193 -18.68 -20.37 -13.39
CA ILE A 193 -20.00 -21.05 -13.37
C ILE A 193 -20.45 -21.32 -11.93
N SER A 194 -19.49 -21.54 -11.03
CA SER A 194 -19.73 -21.73 -9.60
C SER A 194 -19.73 -20.43 -8.80
N ILE A 195 -19.79 -19.25 -9.42
CA ILE A 195 -19.80 -17.98 -8.71
C ILE A 195 -21.17 -17.38 -8.91
N ASP A 196 -21.92 -17.22 -7.81
CA ASP A 196 -23.21 -16.53 -7.80
C ASP A 196 -22.94 -15.01 -7.66
N PRO A 197 -22.99 -14.21 -8.74
CA PRO A 197 -22.59 -12.81 -8.70
C PRO A 197 -23.78 -11.96 -8.25
N GLN A 198 -23.61 -11.28 -7.13
CA GLN A 198 -24.56 -10.34 -6.57
C GLN A 198 -24.14 -8.91 -6.90
N GLU A 199 -25.10 -8.08 -7.32
CA GLU A 199 -24.82 -6.68 -7.63
C GLU A 199 -24.42 -5.90 -6.37
N ILE A 200 -23.39 -5.07 -6.49
CA ILE A 200 -23.04 -4.08 -5.49
C ILE A 200 -23.73 -2.76 -5.89
N PRO A 201 -24.58 -2.16 -5.04
CA PRO A 201 -25.28 -0.93 -5.39
C PRO A 201 -24.34 0.19 -5.85
N PHE A 202 -24.69 0.85 -6.95
CA PHE A 202 -23.94 1.97 -7.55
C PHE A 202 -22.49 1.62 -7.96
N CYS A 203 -22.23 0.36 -8.27
CA CYS A 203 -20.95 -0.21 -8.66
C CYS A 203 -21.11 -1.02 -9.96
N SER A 204 -20.08 -1.08 -10.83
CA SER A 204 -20.09 -2.05 -11.93
C SER A 204 -19.60 -3.43 -11.49
N ALA A 205 -18.81 -3.48 -10.42
CA ALA A 205 -18.34 -4.72 -9.83
C ALA A 205 -19.45 -5.47 -9.10
N GLN A 206 -19.30 -6.79 -9.09
CA GLN A 206 -20.21 -7.73 -8.46
C GLN A 206 -19.50 -8.52 -7.36
N LEU A 207 -20.23 -8.84 -6.29
CA LEU A 207 -19.77 -9.75 -5.25
C LEU A 207 -20.09 -11.18 -5.69
N GLY A 208 -19.06 -11.94 -6.03
CA GLY A 208 -19.19 -13.35 -6.34
C GLY A 208 -18.95 -14.23 -5.11
N LYS A 209 -19.88 -15.12 -4.77
CA LYS A 209 -19.66 -16.15 -3.74
C LYS A 209 -19.61 -17.54 -4.35
N ARG A 210 -18.64 -18.35 -3.93
CA ARG A 210 -18.55 -19.76 -4.33
C ARG A 210 -19.42 -20.62 -3.38
N PRO A 211 -20.43 -21.35 -3.88
CA PRO A 211 -21.29 -22.19 -3.05
C PRO A 211 -20.55 -23.28 -2.28
N GLU A 212 -19.48 -23.84 -2.87
CA GLU A 212 -18.75 -24.99 -2.32
C GLU A 212 -18.06 -24.71 -0.98
N ASN A 213 -17.51 -23.50 -0.82
CA ASN A 213 -16.65 -23.16 0.31
C ASN A 213 -16.93 -21.77 0.89
N GLY A 214 -17.96 -21.07 0.41
CA GLY A 214 -18.31 -19.71 0.85
C GLY A 214 -17.31 -18.63 0.45
N GLN A 215 -16.33 -18.93 -0.42
CA GLN A 215 -15.29 -17.97 -0.75
C GLN A 215 -15.85 -16.82 -1.61
N SER A 216 -15.61 -15.60 -1.13
CA SER A 216 -16.04 -14.34 -1.72
C SER A 216 -14.96 -13.74 -2.64
N PHE A 217 -15.41 -13.17 -3.75
CA PHE A 217 -14.61 -12.52 -4.78
C PHE A 217 -15.28 -11.23 -5.23
N ILE A 218 -14.49 -10.26 -5.67
CA ILE A 218 -15.00 -9.14 -6.46
C ILE A 218 -14.80 -9.48 -7.93
N VAL A 219 -15.85 -9.35 -8.73
CA VAL A 219 -15.89 -9.75 -10.12
C VAL A 219 -16.25 -8.54 -10.97
N GLU A 220 -15.39 -8.19 -11.93
CA GLU A 220 -15.61 -7.05 -12.84
C GLU A 220 -15.71 -7.56 -14.28
N ARG A 221 -16.81 -7.23 -14.96
CA ARG A 221 -17.01 -7.58 -16.37
C ARG A 221 -16.66 -6.39 -17.27
N ILE A 222 -15.84 -6.65 -18.28
CA ILE A 222 -15.35 -5.67 -19.25
C ILE A 222 -15.79 -6.09 -20.64
N GLU A 223 -16.59 -5.25 -21.28
CA GLU A 223 -17.05 -5.43 -22.66
C GLU A 223 -16.33 -4.42 -23.55
N PRO A 224 -15.58 -4.84 -24.60
CA PRO A 224 -14.91 -3.92 -25.52
C PRO A 224 -15.90 -3.01 -26.25
N LEU A 225 -15.58 -1.71 -26.37
CA LEU A 225 -16.41 -0.76 -27.08
C LEU A 225 -16.30 -1.03 -28.59
N PRO A 226 -17.31 -0.65 -29.38
CA PRO A 226 -17.19 -0.66 -30.83
C PRO A 226 -15.93 0.10 -31.29
N GLY A 227 -15.09 -0.57 -32.09
CA GLY A 227 -13.83 -0.01 -32.61
C GLY A 227 -12.61 -0.14 -31.68
N ALA A 228 -12.75 -0.68 -30.48
CA ALA A 228 -11.61 -0.92 -29.59
C ALA A 228 -10.74 -2.10 -30.07
N ASN A 229 -9.41 -1.99 -29.90
CA ASN A 229 -8.51 -3.11 -30.21
C ASN A 229 -8.56 -4.16 -29.10
N VAL A 230 -9.33 -5.23 -29.33
CA VAL A 230 -9.48 -6.36 -28.40
C VAL A 230 -8.13 -7.03 -28.07
N GLY A 231 -7.17 -7.01 -29.00
CA GLY A 231 -5.82 -7.53 -28.77
C GLY A 231 -5.04 -6.74 -27.72
N ASP A 232 -5.14 -5.41 -27.76
CA ASP A 232 -4.52 -4.52 -26.77
C ASP A 232 -5.21 -4.65 -25.41
N ILE A 233 -6.55 -4.67 -25.39
CA ILE A 233 -7.34 -4.90 -24.15
C ILE A 233 -6.94 -6.22 -23.49
N LYS A 234 -6.86 -7.31 -24.26
CA LYS A 234 -6.43 -8.62 -23.78
C LYS A 234 -5.02 -8.56 -23.17
N LYS A 235 -4.10 -7.83 -23.80
CA LYS A 235 -2.73 -7.67 -23.32
C LYS A 235 -2.71 -6.88 -22.01
N ASP A 236 -3.45 -5.79 -21.92
CA ASP A 236 -3.50 -4.94 -20.73
C ASP A 236 -4.15 -5.66 -19.55
N ILE A 237 -5.28 -6.37 -19.75
CA ILE A 237 -5.91 -7.19 -18.72
C ILE A 237 -4.96 -8.28 -18.22
N ARG A 238 -4.24 -8.95 -19.12
CA ARG A 238 -3.26 -9.98 -18.75
C ARG A 238 -2.10 -9.38 -17.94
N ASP A 239 -1.54 -8.27 -18.40
CA ASP A 239 -0.42 -7.60 -17.72
C ASP A 239 -0.86 -7.09 -16.34
N LEU A 240 -2.09 -6.58 -16.23
CA LEU A 240 -2.68 -6.16 -14.98
C LEU A 240 -2.88 -7.32 -14.02
N ALA A 241 -3.58 -8.37 -14.45
CA ALA A 241 -3.85 -9.54 -13.62
C ALA A 241 -2.57 -10.18 -13.11
N ARG A 242 -1.52 -10.22 -13.94
CA ARG A 242 -0.18 -10.69 -13.53
C ARG A 242 0.45 -9.78 -12.48
N ARG A 243 0.37 -8.46 -12.66
CA ARG A 243 1.00 -7.49 -11.75
C ARG A 243 0.30 -7.39 -10.40
N LEU A 244 -0.99 -7.65 -10.35
CA LEU A 244 -1.78 -7.64 -9.13
C LEU A 244 -1.95 -9.04 -8.51
N SER A 245 -1.36 -10.10 -9.05
CA SER A 245 -1.69 -11.46 -8.61
C SER A 245 -1.35 -11.76 -7.15
N GLY A 246 -0.27 -11.15 -6.66
CA GLY A 246 0.18 -11.21 -5.27
C GLY A 246 0.25 -9.84 -4.61
N SER A 247 -0.52 -8.85 -5.07
CA SER A 247 -0.56 -7.56 -4.38
C SER A 247 -1.18 -7.74 -3.00
N ASP A 248 -0.48 -7.28 -1.98
CA ASP A 248 -1.00 -7.24 -0.63
C ASP A 248 -1.94 -6.04 -0.47
N ALA A 249 -3.17 -6.30 -0.01
CA ALA A 249 -4.19 -5.25 0.13
C ALA A 249 -3.84 -4.24 1.22
N ILE A 250 -3.12 -4.67 2.26
CA ILE A 250 -2.70 -3.82 3.37
C ILE A 250 -1.55 -2.92 2.94
N GLU A 251 -0.58 -3.47 2.23
CA GLU A 251 0.61 -2.74 1.81
C GLU A 251 0.32 -1.79 0.64
N PHE A 252 -0.50 -2.20 -0.33
CA PHE A 252 -0.73 -1.43 -1.55
C PHE A 252 -2.09 -0.74 -1.64
N GLY A 253 -3.06 -1.07 -0.78
CA GLY A 253 -4.44 -0.56 -0.92
C GLY A 253 -5.11 -1.05 -2.20
N LEU A 254 -4.71 -2.22 -2.71
CA LEU A 254 -5.21 -2.82 -3.95
C LEU A 254 -5.57 -4.28 -3.74
N LEU A 255 -6.69 -4.70 -4.32
CA LEU A 255 -7.11 -6.10 -4.28
C LEU A 255 -6.18 -6.99 -5.11
N SER A 256 -5.79 -8.13 -4.53
CA SER A 256 -5.09 -9.18 -5.25
C SER A 256 -5.96 -9.73 -6.37
N CYS A 257 -5.41 -9.78 -7.59
CA CYS A 257 -6.09 -10.36 -8.74
C CYS A 257 -5.89 -11.89 -8.77
N LYS A 258 -6.97 -12.66 -8.70
CA LYS A 258 -6.91 -14.11 -8.92
C LYS A 258 -6.59 -14.44 -10.38
N GLY A 259 -7.11 -13.63 -11.30
CA GLY A 259 -6.94 -13.83 -12.74
C GLY A 259 -8.09 -13.23 -13.54
N TYR A 260 -8.16 -13.61 -14.81
CA TYR A 260 -9.23 -13.18 -15.71
C TYR A 260 -9.77 -14.32 -16.58
N VAL A 261 -11.04 -14.23 -16.95
CA VAL A 261 -11.73 -15.12 -17.89
C VAL A 261 -11.98 -14.37 -19.20
N GLN A 262 -11.93 -15.11 -20.31
CA GLN A 262 -12.32 -14.61 -21.62
C GLN A 262 -13.65 -15.25 -22.01
N HIS A 263 -14.63 -14.41 -22.31
CA HIS A 263 -15.93 -14.83 -22.80
C HIS A 263 -15.93 -14.79 -24.33
N ARG A 264 -16.45 -15.85 -24.92
CA ARG A 264 -16.70 -15.95 -26.36
C ARG A 264 -18.14 -16.34 -26.54
N ARG A 265 -18.84 -15.69 -27.46
CA ARG A 265 -20.16 -16.15 -27.84
C ARG A 265 -20.05 -17.48 -28.58
N THR A 266 -21.01 -18.35 -28.31
CA THR A 266 -21.11 -19.70 -28.87
C THR A 266 -21.42 -19.72 -30.37
N ASP A 267 -21.81 -18.58 -30.96
CA ASP A 267 -22.32 -18.42 -32.32
C ASP A 267 -21.31 -17.76 -33.30
N SER A 268 -20.14 -17.32 -32.83
CA SER A 268 -19.16 -16.62 -33.68
C SER A 268 -17.92 -17.48 -33.99
N SER A 269 -17.58 -17.60 -35.28
CA SER A 269 -16.29 -18.14 -35.74
C SER A 269 -15.12 -17.15 -35.51
N GLN A 270 -15.37 -16.06 -34.75
CA GLN A 270 -14.40 -15.02 -34.50
C GLN A 270 -13.38 -15.49 -33.46
N SER A 271 -12.10 -15.24 -33.72
CA SER A 271 -11.01 -15.63 -32.81
C SER A 271 -10.92 -14.71 -31.58
N THR A 272 -11.61 -13.57 -31.60
CA THR A 272 -11.56 -12.50 -30.61
C THR A 272 -12.63 -12.68 -29.53
N PRO A 273 -12.29 -12.52 -28.24
CA PRO A 273 -13.26 -12.57 -27.14
C PRO A 273 -14.18 -11.33 -27.16
N ASP A 274 -15.44 -11.55 -26.79
CA ASP A 274 -16.49 -10.51 -26.76
C ASP A 274 -16.56 -9.80 -25.41
N ALA A 275 -16.08 -10.44 -24.35
CA ALA A 275 -15.95 -9.82 -23.04
C ALA A 275 -14.83 -10.48 -22.23
N PHE A 276 -14.43 -9.80 -21.17
CA PHE A 276 -13.49 -10.29 -20.19
C PHE A 276 -14.11 -10.15 -18.81
N THR A 277 -13.75 -11.04 -17.89
CA THR A 277 -14.10 -10.88 -16.48
C THR A 277 -12.84 -10.98 -15.65
N ILE A 278 -12.56 -9.97 -14.84
CA ILE A 278 -11.44 -9.99 -13.91
C ILE A 278 -11.96 -10.40 -12.53
N VAL A 279 -11.22 -11.26 -11.84
CA VAL A 279 -11.59 -11.79 -10.53
C VAL A 279 -10.56 -11.32 -9.51
N PHE A 280 -11.02 -10.61 -8.49
CA PHE A 280 -10.23 -10.15 -7.37
C PHE A 280 -10.58 -10.92 -6.10
N ARG A 281 -9.56 -11.16 -5.27
CA ARG A 281 -9.71 -11.83 -3.98
C ARG A 281 -10.21 -10.85 -2.94
N MET A 282 -11.22 -11.25 -2.18
CA MET A 282 -11.60 -10.53 -0.98
C MET A 282 -10.55 -10.75 0.12
N PRO A 283 -10.04 -9.68 0.77
CA PRO A 283 -9.06 -9.81 1.84
C PRO A 283 -9.64 -10.48 3.09
N THR A 284 -10.95 -10.33 3.30
CA THR A 284 -11.70 -10.94 4.41
C THR A 284 -13.01 -11.49 3.86
N GLN A 285 -13.36 -12.71 4.23
CA GLN A 285 -14.50 -13.43 3.63
C GLN A 285 -15.86 -13.01 4.21
N ASP A 286 -15.85 -12.41 5.40
CA ASP A 286 -17.04 -12.03 6.17
C ASP A 286 -17.49 -10.58 5.95
N LEU A 287 -16.80 -9.83 5.07
CA LEU A 287 -17.12 -8.43 4.81
C LEU A 287 -18.03 -8.29 3.59
N GLU A 288 -19.08 -7.50 3.73
CA GLU A 288 -19.92 -7.08 2.61
C GLU A 288 -19.34 -5.81 1.96
N PRO A 289 -18.93 -5.87 0.68
CA PRO A 289 -18.41 -4.70 -0.01
C PRO A 289 -19.54 -3.70 -0.29
N ARG A 290 -19.22 -2.41 -0.16
CA ARG A 290 -20.13 -1.33 -0.58
C ARG A 290 -19.37 -0.31 -1.41
N SER A 291 -20.02 0.27 -2.42
CA SER A 291 -19.43 1.41 -3.12
C SER A 291 -19.38 2.66 -2.23
N LEU A 292 -18.41 3.54 -2.44
CA LEU A 292 -18.35 4.83 -1.76
C LEU A 292 -19.59 5.68 -2.09
N ARG A 293 -20.13 5.53 -3.32
CA ARG A 293 -21.39 6.17 -3.71
C ARG A 293 -22.56 5.72 -2.83
N ALA A 294 -22.71 4.41 -2.58
CA ALA A 294 -23.73 3.89 -1.68
C ALA A 294 -23.57 4.47 -0.26
N CYS A 295 -22.33 4.56 0.22
CA CYS A 295 -22.03 5.13 1.53
C CYS A 295 -22.46 6.61 1.65
N PHE A 296 -22.23 7.43 0.61
CA PHE A 296 -22.64 8.83 0.62
C PHE A 296 -24.15 9.05 0.48
N GLN A 297 -24.88 8.07 -0.05
CA GLN A 297 -26.35 8.14 -0.15
C GLN A 297 -27.06 7.65 1.10
N ASP A 298 -26.36 6.94 1.98
CA ASP A 298 -26.90 6.51 3.26
C ASP A 298 -26.93 7.70 4.24
N THR A 299 -28.09 8.36 4.29
CA THR A 299 -28.34 9.54 5.14
C THR A 299 -28.30 9.24 6.63
N LYS A 300 -28.22 7.97 7.03
CA LYS A 300 -28.20 7.56 8.45
C LYS A 300 -26.84 7.75 9.11
N HIS A 301 -25.77 7.90 8.33
CA HIS A 301 -24.41 7.93 8.86
C HIS A 301 -23.77 9.31 8.67
N SER A 302 -23.48 10.00 9.76
CA SER A 302 -22.60 11.17 9.72
C SER A 302 -21.15 10.72 9.79
N HIS A 303 -20.34 11.18 8.84
CA HIS A 303 -18.94 10.78 8.75
C HIS A 303 -18.05 11.86 9.34
N SER A 304 -17.26 11.48 10.35
CA SER A 304 -16.33 12.39 11.01
C SER A 304 -15.28 12.90 10.02
N LEU A 305 -14.72 14.07 10.31
CA LEU A 305 -13.62 14.63 9.51
C LEU A 305 -12.41 13.67 9.50
N SER A 306 -12.13 13.02 10.63
CA SER A 306 -11.05 12.04 10.76
C SER A 306 -11.22 10.85 9.82
N ASP A 307 -12.45 10.35 9.63
CA ASP A 307 -12.70 9.21 8.72
C ASP A 307 -12.56 9.60 7.26
N ARG A 308 -12.96 10.82 6.91
CA ARG A 308 -12.73 11.36 5.55
C ARG A 308 -11.23 11.50 5.26
N PHE A 309 -10.44 11.94 6.24
CA PHE A 309 -8.98 12.01 6.09
C PHE A 309 -8.35 10.62 5.96
N LYS A 310 -8.79 9.63 6.74
CA LYS A 310 -8.34 8.24 6.60
C LYS A 310 -8.66 7.70 5.20
N LEU A 311 -9.89 7.87 4.75
CA LEU A 311 -10.32 7.47 3.40
C LEU A 311 -9.47 8.14 2.31
N ALA A 312 -9.22 9.45 2.43
CA ALA A 312 -8.39 10.19 1.49
C ALA A 312 -6.96 9.63 1.43
N ASN A 313 -6.39 9.30 2.58
CA ASN A 313 -5.04 8.74 2.67
C ASN A 313 -4.95 7.35 2.03
N GLU A 314 -5.90 6.46 2.34
CA GLU A 314 -5.97 5.14 1.70
C GLU A 314 -6.17 5.26 0.18
N LEU A 315 -6.97 6.23 -0.28
CA LEU A 315 -7.20 6.43 -1.72
C LEU A 315 -5.92 6.92 -2.41
N ALA A 316 -5.21 7.86 -1.79
CA ALA A 316 -3.93 8.33 -2.29
C ALA A 316 -2.91 7.20 -2.38
N LYS A 317 -2.88 6.31 -1.38
CA LYS A 317 -2.03 5.11 -1.36
C LYS A 317 -2.38 4.14 -2.49
N ALA A 318 -3.66 3.84 -2.69
CA ALA A 318 -4.12 2.94 -3.75
C ALA A 318 -3.75 3.50 -5.16
N VAL A 319 -3.92 4.81 -5.38
CA VAL A 319 -3.53 5.48 -6.63
C VAL A 319 -2.02 5.46 -6.85
N TYR A 320 -1.25 5.77 -5.80
CA TYR A 320 0.20 5.66 -5.82
C TYR A 320 0.64 4.24 -6.22
N SER A 321 0.04 3.21 -5.63
CA SER A 321 0.32 1.81 -5.93
C SER A 321 0.00 1.43 -7.37
N ILE A 322 -1.13 1.87 -7.93
CA ILE A 322 -1.45 1.63 -9.36
C ILE A 322 -0.35 2.20 -10.27
N HIS A 323 0.13 3.41 -9.95
CA HIS A 323 1.22 4.06 -10.69
C HIS A 323 2.56 3.35 -10.49
N LEU A 324 2.80 2.83 -9.29
CA LEU A 324 3.97 2.01 -8.95
C LEU A 324 4.00 0.72 -9.79
N PHE A 325 2.86 0.06 -9.98
CA PHE A 325 2.69 -1.09 -10.88
C PHE A 325 2.71 -0.72 -12.38
N GLY A 326 2.82 0.56 -12.74
CA GLY A 326 2.97 1.03 -14.12
C GLY A 326 1.66 1.27 -14.89
N PHE A 327 0.55 1.42 -14.16
CA PHE A 327 -0.79 1.66 -14.69
C PHE A 327 -1.30 3.06 -14.32
N VAL A 328 -2.44 3.46 -14.89
CA VAL A 328 -3.16 4.70 -14.53
C VAL A 328 -4.66 4.41 -14.52
N HIS A 329 -5.36 4.68 -13.41
CA HIS A 329 -6.79 4.34 -13.24
C HIS A 329 -7.73 5.13 -14.17
N LYS A 330 -7.45 6.42 -14.41
CA LYS A 330 -8.20 7.39 -15.25
C LYS A 330 -9.71 7.55 -14.99
N ASN A 331 -10.29 6.80 -14.04
CA ASN A 331 -11.73 6.71 -13.82
C ASN A 331 -12.10 6.75 -12.32
N ILE A 332 -11.37 7.52 -11.51
CA ILE A 332 -11.55 7.56 -10.05
C ILE A 332 -12.82 8.36 -9.73
N ARG A 333 -13.83 7.68 -9.17
CA ARG A 333 -15.13 8.24 -8.76
C ARG A 333 -15.71 7.43 -7.58
N PRO A 334 -16.72 7.94 -6.86
CA PRO A 334 -17.34 7.20 -5.77
C PRO A 334 -17.92 5.83 -6.16
N GLU A 335 -18.33 5.66 -7.41
CA GLU A 335 -18.84 4.39 -7.93
C GLU A 335 -17.72 3.35 -8.15
N THR A 336 -16.48 3.81 -8.30
CA THR A 336 -15.31 2.95 -8.60
C THR A 336 -14.41 2.70 -7.39
N ILE A 337 -14.91 3.03 -6.19
CA ILE A 337 -14.22 2.87 -4.92
C ILE A 337 -15.07 1.93 -4.06
N LEU A 338 -14.53 0.75 -3.75
CA LEU A 338 -15.13 -0.21 -2.82
C LEU A 338 -14.60 0.00 -1.41
N LEU A 339 -15.53 0.09 -0.48
CA LEU A 339 -15.29 0.08 0.95
C LEU A 339 -15.51 -1.34 1.47
N LEU A 340 -14.49 -1.92 2.09
CA LEU A 340 -14.53 -3.26 2.67
C LEU A 340 -14.39 -3.15 4.19
N GLY A 341 -15.47 -2.77 4.89
CA GLY A 341 -15.45 -2.46 6.33
C GLY A 341 -16.55 -3.16 7.12
N SER A 342 -16.37 -3.27 8.44
CA SER A 342 -17.37 -3.75 9.40
C SER A 342 -18.29 -2.64 9.88
N ASP A 343 -19.55 -2.97 10.20
CA ASP A 343 -20.62 -2.06 10.64
C ASP A 343 -20.28 -1.14 11.84
N GLU A 344 -19.24 -1.45 12.60
CA GLU A 344 -18.86 -0.73 13.82
C GLU A 344 -18.01 0.54 13.58
N SER A 345 -17.63 0.89 12.35
CA SER A 345 -16.80 2.08 12.11
C SER A 345 -17.22 2.96 10.93
N SER A 346 -17.32 4.24 11.22
CA SER A 346 -17.55 5.35 10.29
C SER A 346 -16.50 5.39 9.18
N ILE A 347 -16.89 5.10 7.92
CA ILE A 347 -16.17 5.25 6.63
C ILE A 347 -14.72 4.69 6.48
N GLY A 348 -13.94 4.58 7.54
CA GLY A 348 -12.48 4.56 7.53
C GLY A 348 -11.83 3.38 8.23
N SER A 349 -12.59 2.32 8.55
CA SER A 349 -12.02 1.00 8.90
C SER A 349 -12.00 0.03 7.72
N GLY A 350 -12.47 0.47 6.55
CA GLY A 350 -12.58 -0.36 5.37
C GLY A 350 -11.32 -0.36 4.52
N TRP A 351 -10.90 -1.55 4.06
CA TRP A 351 -9.90 -1.65 3.00
C TRP A 351 -10.46 -1.04 1.73
N LEU A 352 -9.65 -0.23 1.03
CA LEU A 352 -10.02 0.26 -0.27
C LEU A 352 -9.74 -0.82 -1.32
N GLY A 353 -10.80 -1.27 -1.98
CA GLY A 353 -10.68 -1.84 -3.30
C GLY A 353 -10.94 -0.73 -4.31
N LEU A 354 -9.91 -0.16 -4.93
CA LEU A 354 -10.16 0.53 -6.19
C LEU A 354 -10.68 -0.51 -7.19
N GLU A 355 -11.84 -0.25 -7.77
CA GLU A 355 -12.32 -1.05 -8.88
C GLU A 355 -11.26 -1.03 -9.97
N ALA A 356 -10.79 -2.21 -10.32
CA ALA A 356 -9.88 -2.37 -11.41
C ALA A 356 -10.65 -2.37 -12.74
N PHE A 357 -10.77 -1.16 -13.27
CA PHE A 357 -10.68 -0.81 -14.69
C PHE A 357 -11.85 -1.19 -15.61
N ALA A 358 -12.57 -0.16 -16.01
CA ALA A 358 -13.12 -0.08 -17.35
C ALA A 358 -12.76 1.28 -17.97
N TRP A 359 -12.27 1.21 -19.21
CA TRP A 359 -12.15 2.26 -20.23
C TRP A 359 -10.83 2.94 -20.54
N HIS A 360 -9.87 3.12 -19.62
CA HIS A 360 -8.66 3.88 -19.99
C HIS A 360 -7.34 3.50 -19.30
N LEU A 361 -7.15 2.24 -18.93
CA LEU A 361 -5.79 1.75 -18.66
C LEU A 361 -4.95 1.95 -19.92
N VAL A 362 -3.98 2.85 -19.82
CA VAL A 362 -2.89 2.95 -20.78
C VAL A 362 -1.65 2.61 -19.98
N LYS A 363 -0.97 1.53 -20.35
CA LYS A 363 0.39 1.26 -19.89
C LYS A 363 1.22 2.52 -20.14
N LEU A 364 2.03 2.96 -19.19
CA LEU A 364 2.88 4.17 -19.32
C LEU A 364 3.89 4.13 -20.49
N CYS A 365 3.86 3.11 -21.35
CA CYS A 365 4.62 3.01 -22.60
C CYS A 365 4.07 3.94 -23.70
N GLY A 366 4.12 5.27 -23.51
CA GLY A 366 4.19 6.29 -24.57
C GLY A 366 3.12 6.35 -25.67
N LYS A 367 2.14 5.44 -25.72
CA LYS A 367 1.05 5.40 -26.71
C LYS A 367 -0.28 5.55 -26.00
N ALA A 368 -0.70 6.80 -25.80
CA ALA A 368 -2.05 7.11 -25.37
C ALA A 368 -3.00 7.00 -26.57
N MET A 369 -3.89 6.00 -26.58
CA MET A 369 -5.10 6.09 -27.42
C MET A 369 -6.10 7.02 -26.72
N ARG A 370 -6.51 8.07 -27.43
CA ARG A 370 -7.61 8.97 -27.05
C ARG A 370 -8.78 8.73 -28.02
N PRO A 371 -10.00 8.43 -27.55
CA PRO A 371 -11.21 8.77 -28.29
C PRO A 371 -11.48 10.26 -28.11
N GLY A 372 -11.87 10.93 -29.20
CA GLY A 372 -11.94 12.38 -29.31
C GLY A 372 -12.79 13.09 -28.26
N ASN A 373 -12.23 14.13 -27.67
CA ASN A 373 -12.87 15.44 -27.58
C ASN A 373 -11.80 16.52 -27.33
N ASN A 374 -11.90 17.59 -28.12
CA ASN A 374 -10.96 18.70 -28.18
C ASN A 374 -11.15 19.65 -26.99
N ALA A 375 -10.28 19.52 -25.97
CA ALA A 375 -9.78 20.61 -25.15
C ALA A 375 -8.64 20.05 -24.26
N PHE A 376 -7.57 20.83 -24.06
CA PHE A 376 -6.30 20.44 -23.42
C PHE A 376 -5.29 19.70 -24.34
N THR A 377 -4.90 20.38 -25.40
CA THR A 377 -3.57 20.24 -26.01
C THR A 377 -2.70 21.41 -25.58
N ASN A 378 -1.70 21.15 -24.72
CA ASN A 378 -0.38 21.80 -24.66
C ASN A 378 0.28 21.71 -23.26
N ILE A 379 0.43 20.51 -22.67
CA ILE A 379 1.46 20.30 -21.61
C ILE A 379 1.90 18.83 -21.62
N LEU A 380 2.51 18.29 -22.69
CA LEU A 380 3.08 16.93 -22.64
C LEU A 380 4.23 16.65 -23.63
N THR A 381 4.92 17.66 -24.15
CA THR A 381 6.03 17.46 -25.12
C THR A 381 7.37 18.09 -24.73
N ALA A 382 7.60 18.47 -23.47
CA ALA A 382 8.92 19.02 -23.09
C ALA A 382 9.34 18.82 -21.62
N TRP A 383 9.14 17.65 -20.99
CA TRP A 383 9.67 17.41 -19.64
C TRP A 383 10.11 15.95 -19.45
N GLU A 384 11.42 15.68 -19.59
CA GLU A 384 12.10 14.48 -19.05
C GLU A 384 12.23 14.57 -17.50
N PRO A 385 12.50 13.48 -16.77
CA PRO A 385 11.74 12.25 -16.73
C PRO A 385 11.31 11.95 -15.27
N PHE A 386 10.51 12.81 -14.63
CA PHE A 386 9.76 12.44 -13.42
C PHE A 386 8.52 13.35 -13.33
N PRO A 387 7.28 12.81 -13.38
CA PRO A 387 6.14 13.64 -13.03
C PRO A 387 6.17 13.87 -11.51
N PRO A 388 6.02 15.13 -11.03
CA PRO A 388 5.53 15.32 -9.67
C PRO A 388 4.18 14.60 -9.55
N VAL A 389 3.94 13.93 -8.43
CA VAL A 389 2.63 13.37 -8.11
C VAL A 389 1.68 14.54 -7.91
N ILE A 390 1.09 15.03 -9.00
CA ILE A 390 0.00 16.01 -8.95
C ILE A 390 -1.24 15.21 -8.53
N ILE A 391 -1.51 15.17 -7.23
CA ILE A 391 -2.83 14.89 -6.72
C ILE A 391 -3.71 16.03 -7.26
N SER A 392 -4.49 15.74 -8.31
CA SER A 392 -5.43 16.72 -8.89
C SER A 392 -6.28 17.32 -7.76
N CYS A 393 -6.41 18.66 -7.71
CA CYS A 393 -7.33 19.35 -6.78
C CYS A 393 -8.77 18.80 -6.82
N SER A 394 -9.18 18.13 -7.90
CA SER A 394 -10.49 17.47 -7.98
C SER A 394 -10.65 16.28 -7.03
N MET A 395 -9.55 15.59 -6.66
CA MET A 395 -9.57 14.50 -5.65
C MET A 395 -9.91 15.03 -4.27
N ILE A 396 -9.34 16.16 -3.89
CA ILE A 396 -9.57 16.78 -2.58
C ILE A 396 -10.98 17.38 -2.52
N SER A 397 -11.44 18.02 -3.59
CA SER A 397 -12.80 18.63 -3.62
C SER A 397 -13.92 17.58 -3.49
N THR A 398 -13.75 16.41 -4.12
CA THR A 398 -14.75 15.33 -4.08
C THR A 398 -14.83 14.67 -2.71
N VAL A 399 -13.72 14.56 -1.98
CA VAL A 399 -13.67 13.97 -0.63
C VAL A 399 -14.08 14.98 0.45
N LEU A 400 -13.81 16.28 0.25
CA LEU A 400 -14.18 17.32 1.20
C LEU A 400 -15.61 17.86 1.03
N GLY A 401 -16.35 17.41 0.00
CA GLY A 401 -17.75 17.83 -0.20
C GLY A 401 -17.90 19.30 -0.61
N TYR A 402 -16.87 19.89 -1.22
CA TYR A 402 -17.00 21.23 -1.82
C TYR A 402 -17.45 21.08 -3.27
N ALA A 403 -18.65 21.62 -3.55
CA ALA A 403 -19.09 21.89 -4.90
C ALA A 403 -18.19 22.97 -5.53
N CYS A 404 -17.64 22.68 -6.71
CA CYS A 404 -17.25 23.71 -7.68
C CYS A 404 -18.34 23.80 -8.74
#